data_AF-Q8RE27-F1
#
_entry.id   AF-Q8RE27-F1
#
_cell.length_a   1.000
_cell.length_b   1.000
_cell.length_c   1.000
_cell.angle_alpha   90.00
_cell.angle_beta   90.00
_cell.angle_gamma   90.00
#
_symmetry.space_group_name_H-M   'P 1'
#
loop_
_entity.id
_entity.type
_entity.pdbx_description
1 polymer ?
#
loop_
_entity_poly.entity_id
_entity_poly.type
_entity_poly.pdbx_seq_one_letter_code
_entity_poly.pdbx_strand_id
1 'polypeptide(L)' 'MKELLQKLAWKKCHIATVNHKFKDATVLEVTDGCLLIETSEKEKVIINLQFVRLVVEAKEGALAPVFVPHDL' A
#
# COMPACT_ATOMS: atom_id res chain seq x y z
N MET A 1 -3.44 -1.70 -13.35
CA MET A 1 -3.12 -1.50 -11.91
C MET A 1 -3.16 -2.82 -11.13
N LYS A 2 -4.25 -3.61 -11.21
CA LYS A 2 -4.35 -4.96 -10.60
C LYS A 2 -3.13 -5.85 -10.85
N GLU A 3 -2.74 -6.05 -12.11
CA GLU A 3 -1.60 -6.91 -12.47
C GLU A 3 -0.26 -6.45 -11.88
N LEU A 4 -0.06 -5.14 -11.72
CA LEU A 4 1.14 -4.59 -11.09
C LEU A 4 1.14 -4.84 -9.59
N LEU A 5 -0.02 -4.65 -8.94
CA LEU A 5 -0.18 -4.92 -7.51
C LEU A 5 -0.11 -6.42 -7.19
N GLN A 6 -0.53 -7.30 -8.10
CA GLN A 6 -0.38 -8.75 -7.93
C GLN A 6 1.09 -9.18 -7.83
N LYS A 7 2.02 -8.47 -8.49
CA LYS A 7 3.46 -8.70 -8.32
C LYS A 7 3.98 -8.33 -6.91
N LEU A 8 3.18 -7.56 -6.16
CA LEU A 8 3.47 -7.15 -4.79
C LEU A 8 2.76 -8.04 -3.76
N ALA A 9 1.99 -9.04 -4.19
CA ALA A 9 1.39 -10.00 -3.27
C ALA A 9 2.46 -10.66 -2.40
N TRP A 10 2.17 -10.75 -1.11
CA TRP A 10 3.04 -11.23 -0.03
C TRP A 10 4.30 -10.41 0.23
N LYS A 11 4.43 -9.23 -0.40
CA LYS A 11 5.52 -8.30 -0.11
C LYS A 11 5.10 -7.25 0.91
N LYS A 12 6.05 -6.83 1.75
CA LYS A 12 5.90 -5.63 2.57
C LYS A 12 5.93 -4.39 1.68
N CYS A 13 5.00 -3.48 1.91
CA CYS A 13 4.80 -2.28 1.12
C CYS A 13 4.49 -1.08 2.01
N HIS A 14 4.87 0.11 1.54
CA HIS A 14 4.29 1.37 1.97
C HIS A 14 3.14 1.73 1.04
N ILE A 15 1.96 1.93 1.62
CA ILE A 15 0.73 2.20 0.88
C ILE A 15 0.19 3.54 1.34
N ALA A 16 0.02 4.47 0.39
CA ALA A 16 -0.65 5.73 0.64
C ALA A 16 -2.04 5.70 0.00
N THR A 17 -3.06 5.97 0.81
CA THR A 17 -4.41 6.28 0.33
C THR A 17 -4.65 7.78 0.40
N VAL A 18 -5.82 8.24 -0.05
CA VAL A 18 -6.23 9.64 0.09
C VAL A 18 -6.22 10.15 1.54
N ASN A 19 -6.51 9.29 2.52
CA ASN A 19 -6.75 9.69 3.91
C ASN A 19 -5.77 9.06 4.91
N HIS A 20 -4.99 8.07 4.50
CA HIS A 20 -4.14 7.31 5.41
C HIS A 20 -2.87 6.79 4.75
N LYS A 21 -1.84 6.52 5.57
CA LYS A 21 -0.58 5.93 5.11
C LYS A 21 -0.30 4.68 5.94
N PHE A 22 -0.26 3.53 5.28
CA PHE A 22 0.16 2.27 5.86
C PHE A 22 1.65 2.07 5.62
N LYS A 23 2.42 1.82 6.67
CA LYS A 23 3.84 1.49 6.59
C LYS A 23 4.03 0.00 6.83
N ASP A 24 4.99 -0.59 6.12
CA ASP A 24 5.40 -1.99 6.28
C ASP A 24 4.24 -2.99 6.26
N ALA A 25 3.19 -2.67 5.50
CA ALA A 25 2.01 -3.50 5.37
C ALA A 25 2.22 -4.58 4.31
N THR A 26 1.83 -5.80 4.61
CA THR A 26 1.92 -6.93 3.68
C THR A 26 0.69 -6.95 2.80
N VAL A 27 0.86 -6.97 1.48
CA VAL A 27 -0.27 -7.19 0.56
C VAL A 27 -0.63 -8.66 0.60
N LEU A 28 -1.84 -9.00 1.06
CA LEU A 28 -2.30 -10.39 1.13
C LEU A 28 -2.99 -10.82 -0.16
N GLU A 29 -3.87 -9.96 -0.70
CA GLU A 29 -4.68 -10.28 -1.86
C GLU A 29 -4.99 -9.02 -2.68
N VAL A 30 -5.08 -9.19 -4.00
CA VAL A 30 -5.46 -8.13 -4.95
C VAL A 30 -6.63 -8.62 -5.80
N THR A 31 -7.77 -7.96 -5.66
CA THR A 31 -8.97 -8.23 -6.46
C THR A 31 -9.21 -7.10 -7.48
N ASP A 32 -10.30 -7.17 -8.27
CA ASP A 32 -10.58 -6.17 -9.31
C ASP A 32 -10.87 -4.75 -8.78
N GLY A 33 -11.24 -4.62 -7.51
CA GLY A 33 -11.57 -3.32 -6.91
C GLY A 33 -10.91 -3.03 -5.57
N CYS A 34 -10.30 -4.04 -4.94
CA CYS A 34 -9.80 -3.91 -3.58
C CYS A 34 -8.40 -4.51 -3.42
N LEU A 35 -7.72 -4.00 -2.40
CA LEU A 35 -6.45 -4.50 -1.88
C LEU A 35 -6.67 -4.95 -0.44
N LEU A 36 -6.41 -6.22 -0.15
CA LEU A 36 -6.37 -6.72 1.23
C LEU A 36 -4.93 -6.66 1.73
N ILE A 37 -4.74 -6.02 2.88
CA ILE A 37 -3.42 -5.91 3.51
C ILE A 37 -3.45 -6.36 4.96
N GLU A 38 -2.27 -6.70 5.48
CA GLU A 38 -2.02 -6.88 6.90
C GLU A 38 -1.03 -5.81 7.38
N THR A 39 -1.39 -5.05 8.40
CA THR A 39 -0.53 -4.02 8.99
C THR A 39 0.57 -4.65 9.85
N SER A 40 1.57 -3.85 10.25
CA SER A 40 2.60 -4.28 11.21
C SER A 40 2.02 -4.72 12.56
N GLU A 41 0.83 -4.25 12.91
CA GLU A 41 0.09 -4.60 14.13
C GLU A 41 -0.77 -5.87 13.95
N LYS A 42 -0.65 -6.56 12.80
CA LYS A 42 -1.42 -7.75 12.40
C LYS A 42 -2.92 -7.48 12.19
N GLU A 43 -3.30 -6.23 11.97
CA GLU A 43 -4.67 -5.89 11.59
C GLU A 43 -4.88 -6.10 10.09
N LYS A 44 -6.04 -6.63 9.72
CA LYS A 44 -6.41 -6.81 8.31
C LYS A 44 -7.29 -5.67 7.82
N VAL A 45 -6.89 -5.05 6.72
CA VAL A 45 -7.57 -3.88 6.16
C VAL A 45 -7.88 -4.11 4.69
N ILE A 46 -9.12 -3.83 4.30
CA ILE A 46 -9.55 -3.82 2.90
C ILE A 46 -9.57 -2.37 2.42
N ILE A 47 -8.85 -2.11 1.34
CA ILE A 47 -8.73 -0.78 0.75
C ILE A 47 -9.31 -0.82 -0.66
N ASN A 48 -10.28 0.04 -0.96
CA ASN A 48 -10.75 0.24 -2.33
C ASN A 48 -9.64 0.92 -3.15
N LEU A 49 -9.28 0.31 -4.29
CA LEU A 49 -8.18 0.76 -5.16
C LEU A 49 -8.36 2.19 -5.68
N GLN A 50 -9.59 2.70 -5.76
CA GLN A 50 -9.87 4.09 -6.15
C GLN A 50 -9.27 5.11 -5.17
N PHE A 51 -9.07 4.72 -3.91
CA PHE A 51 -8.47 5.55 -2.88
C PHE A 51 -6.96 5.40 -2.78
N VAL A 52 -6.38 4.39 -3.43
CA VAL A 52 -4.93 4.16 -3.42
C VAL A 52 -4.26 5.20 -4.32
N ARG A 53 -3.27 5.89 -3.76
CA ARG A 53 -2.43 6.86 -4.50
C ARG A 53 -1.08 6.27 -4.85
N LEU A 54 -0.53 5.44 -3.97
CA LEU A 54 0.81 4.90 -4.13
C LEU A 54 0.92 3.55 -3.42
N VAL A 55 1.62 2.62 -4.05
CA VAL A 55 2.09 1.39 -3.41
C VAL A 55 3.56 1.21 -3.80
N VAL A 56 4.44 1.12 -2.82
CA VAL A 56 5.87 0.92 -3.02
C VAL A 56 6.34 -0.23 -2.16
N GLU A 57 7.07 -1.17 -2.74
CA GLU A 57 7.72 -2.27 -2.01
C GLU A 57 8.67 -1.68 -0.94
N ALA A 58 8.48 -2.08 0.31
CA ALA A 58 9.34 -1.71 1.41
C ALA A 58 10.65 -2.50 1.27
N LYS A 59 11.73 -1.80 0.91
CA LYS A 59 13.08 -2.38 0.86
C LYS A 59 13.78 -2.12 2.19
N GLU A 60 14.62 -3.05 2.63
CA GLU A 60 15.42 -2.88 3.82
C GLU A 60 16.28 -1.60 3.72
N GLY A 61 16.16 -0.72 4.71
CA GLY A 61 16.83 0.59 4.74
C GLY A 61 16.18 1.70 3.90
N ALA A 62 15.10 1.43 3.15
CA ALA A 62 14.37 2.45 2.41
C ALA A 62 13.24 3.04 3.28
N LEU A 63 13.23 4.36 3.44
CA LEU A 63 12.13 5.05 4.10
C LEU A 63 10.89 5.07 3.20
N ALA A 64 9.72 5.06 3.85
CA ALA A 64 8.46 5.28 3.16
C ALA A 64 8.53 6.59 2.35
N PRO A 65 8.08 6.59 1.09
CA PRO A 65 8.13 7.78 0.25
C PRO A 65 7.41 8.96 0.91
N VAL A 66 8.12 10.08 1.03
CA VAL A 66 7.56 11.33 1.55
C VAL A 66 6.79 12.00 0.42
N PHE A 67 5.47 11.96 0.50
CA PHE A 67 4.62 12.74 -0.41
C PHE A 67 4.64 14.21 0.04
N VAL A 68 5.19 15.09 -0.81
CA VAL A 68 5.11 16.53 -0.67
C VAL A 68 3.97 17.00 -1.58
N PRO A 69 2.88 17.55 -1.05
CA PRO A 69 1.87 18.19 -1.89
C PRO A 69 2.56 19.31 -2.69
N HIS A 70 2.46 19.24 -4.02
CA HIS A 70 2.70 20.44 -4.84
C HIS A 70 1.48 21.33 -4.58
N ASP A 71 1.72 22.56 -4.15
CA ASP A 71 0.75 23.60 -3.73
C ASP A 71 0.52 23.69 -2.21
N LEU A 72 1.43 24.42 -1.56
CA LEU A 72 1.19 25.25 -0.38
C LEU A 72 1.58 26.69 -0.73
#